data_AF-A0A5C7UQG4-F1
#
_entry.id   AF-A0A5C7UQG4-F1
#
_cell.length_a   1.000
_cell.length_b   1.000
_cell.length_c   1.000
_cell.angle_alpha   90.00
_cell.angle_beta   90.00
_cell.angle_gamma   90.00
#
_symmetry.space_group_name_H-M   'P 1'
#
loop_
_entity.id
_entity.type
_entity.pdbx_description
1 polymer ?
#
loop_
_entity_poly.entity_id
_entity_poly.type
_entity_poly.pdbx_seq_one_letter_code
_entity_poly.pdbx_strand_id
1 'polypeptide(L)'
;MKKTIVILLITLFVSSTSFAHEVSSSVDDIEQYTASNGITYRVGDVIQTKKGSMRANRFRYIYWGSLISGDGNTSGTLKSLTIKEIKRIRTPFERDPEVIFIVKGDDFMTYSLRVDKAIGACEIYPCGSYRGAL
;
A
#
# COMPACT_ATOMS: atom_id res chain seq x y z
N MET A 1 -44.00 -56.99 34.41
CA MET A 1 -44.71 -55.69 34.41
C MET A 1 -43.93 -54.69 33.56
N LYS A 2 -44.68 -53.86 32.82
CA LYS A 2 -44.32 -53.05 31.64
C LYS A 2 -43.00 -52.26 31.75
N LYS A 3 -42.12 -52.38 30.74
CA LYS A 3 -41.03 -51.44 30.49
C LYS A 3 -41.49 -50.42 29.45
N THR A 4 -41.43 -49.16 29.86
CA THR A 4 -41.90 -47.95 29.19
C THR A 4 -41.09 -47.67 27.93
N ILE A 5 -41.78 -47.50 26.79
CA ILE A 5 -41.20 -47.07 25.51
C ILE A 5 -41.00 -45.56 25.60
N VAL A 6 -39.74 -45.11 25.59
CA VAL A 6 -39.36 -43.69 25.54
C VAL A 6 -39.28 -43.28 24.06
N ILE A 7 -40.23 -42.46 23.64
CA ILE A 7 -40.29 -41.84 22.31
C ILE A 7 -39.27 -40.70 22.30
N LEU A 8 -38.19 -40.86 21.52
CA LEU A 8 -37.16 -39.84 21.32
C LEU A 8 -37.64 -38.85 20.25
N LEU A 9 -38.14 -37.69 20.69
CA LEU A 9 -38.50 -36.56 19.85
C LEU A 9 -37.21 -35.88 19.36
N ILE A 10 -36.82 -36.11 18.11
CA ILE A 10 -35.71 -35.43 17.45
C ILE A 10 -36.23 -34.08 16.94
N THR A 11 -36.03 -33.03 17.72
CA THR A 11 -36.28 -31.64 17.32
C THR A 11 -35.16 -31.14 16.42
N LEU A 12 -35.48 -30.95 15.14
CA LEU A 12 -34.68 -30.24 14.15
C LEU A 12 -34.48 -28.78 14.58
N PHE A 13 -33.30 -28.46 15.09
CA PHE A 13 -32.82 -27.09 15.26
C PHE A 13 -31.93 -26.77 14.06
N VAL A 14 -32.53 -26.24 12.99
CA VAL A 14 -31.79 -25.80 11.80
C VAL A 14 -31.27 -24.39 12.07
N SER A 15 -30.04 -24.30 12.56
CA SER A 15 -29.32 -23.05 12.77
C SER A 15 -28.90 -22.49 11.41
N SER A 16 -29.70 -21.58 10.85
CA SER A 16 -29.30 -20.73 9.73
C SER A 16 -28.18 -19.79 10.19
N THR A 17 -26.92 -20.17 9.93
CA THR A 17 -25.77 -19.29 10.12
C THR A 17 -25.58 -18.45 8.86
N SER A 18 -26.01 -17.19 8.95
CA SER A 18 -25.74 -16.19 7.94
C SER A 18 -24.24 -15.89 7.91
N PHE A 19 -23.56 -16.30 6.83
CA PHE A 19 -22.20 -15.84 6.55
C PHE A 19 -22.27 -14.41 6.00
N ALA A 20 -22.08 -13.43 6.87
CA ALA A 20 -21.76 -12.07 6.44
C ALA A 20 -20.26 -12.06 6.05
N HIS A 21 -19.96 -12.05 4.75
CA HIS A 21 -18.62 -11.75 4.26
C HIS A 21 -18.40 -10.23 4.34
N GLU A 22 -17.65 -9.79 5.35
CA GLU A 22 -17.04 -8.46 5.35
C GLU A 22 -15.88 -8.46 4.34
N VAL A 23 -16.06 -7.77 3.21
CA VAL A 23 -14.94 -7.45 2.31
C VAL A 23 -14.16 -6.32 2.97
N SER A 24 -13.24 -6.69 3.87
CA SER A 24 -12.27 -5.78 4.46
C SER A 24 -11.14 -5.55 3.47
N SER A 25 -11.07 -4.35 2.91
CA SER A 25 -9.88 -3.85 2.22
C SER A 25 -8.77 -3.69 3.28
N SER A 26 -8.00 -4.75 3.55
CA SER A 26 -6.94 -4.73 4.56
C SER A 26 -5.81 -3.80 4.10
N VAL A 27 -5.74 -2.62 4.71
CA VAL A 27 -4.53 -1.78 4.66
C VAL A 27 -3.61 -2.29 5.76
N ASP A 28 -2.56 -3.01 5.36
CA ASP A 28 -1.54 -3.48 6.29
C ASP A 28 -0.44 -2.42 6.39
N ASP A 29 -0.34 -1.77 7.55
CA ASP A 29 0.82 -0.94 7.89
C ASP A 29 2.01 -1.85 8.17
N ILE A 30 3.12 -1.63 7.45
CA ILE A 30 4.34 -2.43 7.58
C ILE A 30 5.53 -1.55 7.97
N GLU A 31 6.48 -2.08 8.75
CA GLU A 31 7.62 -1.29 9.25
C GLU A 31 8.71 -1.09 8.18
N GLN A 32 8.81 -2.01 7.23
CA GLN A 32 9.85 -2.03 6.21
C GLN A 32 9.36 -2.65 4.89
N TYR A 33 9.99 -2.25 3.78
CA TYR A 33 9.70 -2.77 2.45
C TYR A 33 10.95 -2.82 1.57
N THR A 34 11.21 -3.96 0.95
CA THR A 34 12.23 -4.10 -0.10
C THR A 34 11.64 -3.75 -1.45
N ALA A 35 12.08 -2.63 -2.02
CA ALA A 35 11.59 -2.15 -3.30
C ALA A 35 12.31 -2.82 -4.50
N SER A 36 11.83 -2.54 -5.70
CA SER A 36 12.32 -3.06 -6.98
C SER A 36 13.78 -2.69 -7.32
N ASN A 37 14.36 -1.71 -6.63
CA ASN A 37 15.80 -1.38 -6.71
C ASN A 37 16.66 -2.20 -5.74
N GLY A 38 16.08 -3.20 -5.04
CA GLY A 38 16.78 -4.07 -4.10
C GLY A 38 17.04 -3.44 -2.73
N ILE A 39 16.56 -2.22 -2.47
CA ILE A 39 16.75 -1.54 -1.19
C ILE A 39 15.58 -1.79 -0.27
N THR A 40 15.89 -2.17 0.97
CA THR A 40 14.93 -2.23 2.06
C THR A 40 14.82 -0.87 2.73
N TYR A 41 13.67 -0.23 2.53
CA TYR A 41 13.29 1.03 3.16
C TYR A 41 12.56 0.77 4.48
N ARG A 42 12.74 1.64 5.45
CA ARG A 42 12.10 1.63 6.78
C ARG A 42 11.42 2.96 7.08
N VAL A 43 10.43 2.94 7.96
CA VAL A 43 9.87 4.18 8.51
C VAL A 43 11.00 5.01 9.14
N GLY A 44 11.05 6.31 8.80
CA GLY A 44 12.10 7.23 9.23
C GLY A 44 13.22 7.44 8.20
N ASP A 45 13.39 6.54 7.22
CA ASP A 45 14.40 6.71 6.18
C ASP A 45 14.15 7.95 5.33
N VAL A 46 15.22 8.52 4.78
CA VAL A 46 15.18 9.67 3.88
C VAL A 46 15.42 9.21 2.45
N ILE A 47 14.46 9.51 1.58
CA ILE A 47 14.53 9.30 0.14
C ILE A 47 14.94 10.60 -0.52
N GLN A 48 15.98 10.55 -1.35
CA GLN A 48 16.37 11.69 -2.18
C GLN A 48 15.57 11.66 -3.49
N THR A 49 15.01 12.79 -3.88
CA THR A 49 14.26 12.93 -5.12
C THR A 49 15.18 13.37 -6.26
N LYS A 50 14.74 13.06 -7.48
CA LYS A 50 15.30 13.55 -8.74
C LYS A 50 14.37 14.63 -9.30
N LYS A 51 14.64 15.03 -10.55
CA LYS A 51 13.70 15.82 -11.34
C LYS A 51 12.45 14.99 -11.61
N GLY A 52 11.27 15.58 -11.48
CA GLY A 52 10.03 14.88 -11.84
C GLY A 52 9.99 14.52 -13.32
N SER A 53 9.36 13.37 -13.63
CA SER A 53 9.38 12.73 -14.95
C SER A 53 8.44 13.38 -15.98
N MET A 54 7.60 14.32 -15.56
CA MET A 54 6.63 14.97 -16.44
C MET A 54 7.11 16.32 -17.00
N ARG A 55 6.30 16.91 -17.89
CA ARG A 55 6.46 18.30 -18.35
C ARG A 55 6.53 19.25 -17.16
N ALA A 56 7.37 20.28 -17.29
CA ALA A 56 7.70 21.24 -16.23
C ALA A 56 8.27 20.59 -14.95
N ASN A 57 8.93 19.43 -15.09
CA ASN A 57 9.62 18.71 -14.01
C ASN A 57 8.69 18.22 -12.89
N ARG A 58 7.39 18.12 -13.13
CA ARG A 58 6.45 17.63 -12.11
C ARG A 58 6.63 16.14 -11.87
N PHE A 59 6.42 15.71 -10.64
CA PHE A 59 6.42 14.29 -10.29
C PHE A 59 5.12 13.63 -10.77
N ARG A 60 5.25 12.41 -11.29
CA ARG A 60 4.14 11.57 -11.71
C ARG A 60 3.69 10.62 -10.59
N TYR A 61 4.63 10.18 -9.76
CA TYR A 61 4.40 9.12 -8.76
C TYR A 61 4.59 9.61 -7.32
N ILE A 62 4.65 10.93 -7.13
CA ILE A 62 4.65 11.63 -5.85
C ILE A 62 3.46 12.58 -5.87
N TYR A 63 2.51 12.38 -4.98
CA TYR A 63 1.26 13.13 -4.93
C TYR A 63 1.14 13.89 -3.62
N TRP A 64 0.60 15.09 -3.69
CA TRP A 64 0.31 15.87 -2.49
C TRP A 64 -0.88 15.27 -1.72
N GLY A 65 -0.72 15.13 -0.40
CA GLY A 65 -1.71 14.53 0.50
C GLY A 65 -1.57 13.00 0.63
N SER A 66 -2.55 12.40 1.32
CA SER A 66 -2.60 10.95 1.58
C SER A 66 -3.46 10.18 0.57
N LEU A 67 -4.02 10.85 -0.44
CA LEU A 67 -4.95 10.26 -1.39
C LEU A 67 -4.21 9.58 -2.54
N ILE A 68 -4.69 8.37 -2.90
CA ILE A 68 -4.19 7.54 -4.01
C ILE A 68 -4.83 7.99 -5.35
N SER A 69 -5.92 8.73 -5.26
CA SER A 69 -6.72 9.22 -6.38
C SER A 69 -6.96 10.72 -6.24
N GLY A 70 -6.21 11.51 -6.99
CA GLY A 70 -6.35 12.97 -7.08
C GLY A 70 -5.37 13.55 -8.08
N ASP A 71 -5.76 14.63 -8.75
CA ASP A 71 -4.89 15.41 -9.64
C ASP A 71 -3.84 16.16 -8.80
N GLY A 72 -2.75 15.49 -8.49
CA GLY A 72 -1.76 15.97 -7.53
C GLY A 72 -0.34 15.81 -8.06
N ASN A 73 -0.06 16.31 -9.26
CA ASN A 73 1.30 16.29 -9.79
C ASN A 73 2.15 17.34 -9.06
N THR A 74 2.85 16.91 -8.01
CA THR A 74 3.69 17.78 -7.19
C THR A 74 4.77 18.45 -8.03
N SER A 75 5.04 19.72 -7.74
CA SER A 75 6.14 20.46 -8.36
C SER A 75 7.47 19.74 -8.15
N GLY A 76 8.35 19.76 -9.16
CA GLY A 76 9.66 19.11 -9.17
C GLY A 76 10.72 19.67 -8.23
N THR A 77 10.31 20.44 -7.22
CA THR A 77 11.21 21.19 -6.34
C THR A 77 11.56 20.47 -5.05
N LEU A 78 10.87 19.37 -4.72
CA LEU A 78 11.21 18.53 -3.57
C LEU A 78 12.64 17.98 -3.76
N LYS A 79 13.46 18.04 -2.71
CA LYS A 79 14.82 17.44 -2.70
C LYS A 79 14.88 16.15 -1.92
N SER A 80 14.08 16.04 -0.86
CA SER A 80 14.09 14.88 0.02
C SER A 80 12.72 14.63 0.64
N LEU A 81 12.46 13.37 0.95
CA LEU A 81 11.21 12.86 1.50
C LEU A 81 11.53 11.90 2.66
N THR A 82 11.05 12.19 3.87
CA THR A 82 11.19 11.28 5.02
C THR A 82 9.99 10.34 5.09
N ILE A 83 10.22 9.04 5.15
CA ILE A 83 9.16 8.03 5.27
C ILE A 83 8.49 8.16 6.64
N LYS A 84 7.17 8.28 6.65
CA LYS A 84 6.33 8.32 7.85
C LYS A 84 5.54 7.05 8.04
N GLU A 85 5.00 6.50 6.96
CA GLU A 85 4.24 5.25 6.98
C GLU A 85 4.51 4.47 5.69
N ILE A 86 4.45 3.15 5.77
CA ILE A 86 4.51 2.26 4.60
C ILE A 86 3.22 1.46 4.58
N LYS A 87 2.46 1.59 3.50
CA LYS A 87 1.14 0.98 3.34
C LYS A 87 1.15 0.02 2.17
N ARG A 88 0.66 -1.20 2.41
CA ARG A 88 0.30 -2.12 1.33
C ARG A 88 -1.17 -1.95 1.00
N ILE A 89 -1.48 -1.64 -0.25
CA ILE A 89 -2.83 -1.38 -0.72
C ILE A 89 -3.18 -2.36 -1.83
N ARG A 90 -4.31 -3.03 -1.69
CA ARG A 90 -4.92 -3.82 -2.75
C ARG A 90 -6.00 -2.97 -3.41
N THR A 91 -5.80 -2.63 -4.68
CA THR A 91 -6.88 -2.04 -5.47
C THR A 91 -7.71 -3.17 -6.09
N PRO A 92 -9.03 -3.00 -6.28
CA PRO A 92 -9.88 -4.05 -6.85
C PRO A 92 -9.48 -4.48 -8.28
N PHE A 93 -8.70 -3.65 -8.97
CA PHE A 93 -8.39 -3.79 -10.39
C PHE A 93 -6.95 -4.25 -10.66
N GLU A 94 -6.04 -4.15 -9.69
CA GLU A 94 -4.66 -4.63 -9.84
C GLU A 94 -4.51 -6.02 -9.20
N ARG A 95 -3.86 -6.94 -9.92
CA ARG A 95 -3.64 -8.32 -9.45
C ARG A 95 -2.69 -8.37 -8.25
N ASP A 96 -1.70 -7.49 -8.24
CA ASP A 96 -0.67 -7.44 -7.22
C ASP A 96 -0.88 -6.22 -6.30
N PRO A 97 -0.72 -6.38 -4.98
CA PRO A 97 -0.82 -5.26 -4.04
C PRO A 97 0.29 -4.24 -4.31
N GLU A 98 -0.09 -2.98 -4.41
CA GLU A 98 0.85 -1.87 -4.51
C GLU A 98 1.33 -1.44 -3.12
N VAL A 99 2.60 -1.03 -3.02
CA VAL A 99 3.15 -0.42 -1.80
C VAL A 99 3.30 1.08 -2.01
N ILE A 100 2.74 1.85 -1.09
CA ILE A 100 2.78 3.31 -1.08
C ILE A 100 3.44 3.77 0.22
N PHE A 101 4.33 4.74 0.11
CA PHE A 101 4.91 5.41 1.26
C PHE A 101 4.16 6.71 1.52
N ILE A 102 3.73 6.92 2.76
CA ILE A 102 3.35 8.25 3.22
C ILE A 102 4.63 8.92 3.68
N VAL A 103 4.98 10.04 3.06
CA VAL A 103 6.25 10.72 3.28
C VAL A 103 6.04 12.19 3.61
N LYS A 104 6.98 12.78 4.34
CA LYS A 104 7.03 14.21 4.63
C LYS A 104 8.11 14.87 3.79
N GLY A 105 7.76 15.89 3.02
CA GLY A 105 8.70 16.69 2.24
C GLY A 105 9.53 17.64 3.08
N ASP A 106 10.57 18.19 2.46
CA ASP A 106 11.41 19.26 3.01
C ASP A 106 10.66 20.59 3.17
N ASP A 107 9.52 20.75 2.48
CA ASP A 107 8.56 21.82 2.66
C ASP A 107 7.52 21.55 3.77
N PHE A 108 7.74 20.51 4.58
CA PHE A 108 6.89 20.05 5.68
C PHE A 108 5.52 19.50 5.29
N MET A 109 5.21 19.39 4.00
CA MET A 109 3.95 18.84 3.52
C MET A 109 4.00 17.30 3.48
N THR A 110 2.83 16.67 3.51
CA THR A 110 2.69 15.21 3.40
C THR A 110 2.37 14.81 1.97
N TYR A 111 3.00 13.73 1.52
CA TYR A 111 2.85 13.17 0.18
C TYR A 111 2.61 11.67 0.23
N SER A 112 1.97 11.15 -0.82
CA SER A 112 1.95 9.73 -1.13
C SER A 112 2.96 9.44 -2.25
N LEU A 113 3.81 8.45 -2.03
CA LEU A 113 4.87 8.03 -2.95
C LEU A 113 4.61 6.59 -3.38
N ARG A 114 4.34 6.38 -4.67
CA ARG A 114 4.26 5.03 -5.27
C ARG A 114 5.67 4.55 -5.58
N VAL A 115 6.33 3.97 -4.57
CA VAL A 115 7.79 3.80 -4.53
C VAL A 115 8.36 3.08 -5.75
N ASP A 116 7.79 1.93 -6.14
CA ASP A 116 8.31 1.15 -7.26
C ASP A 116 8.11 1.85 -8.62
N LYS A 117 6.99 2.55 -8.78
CA LYS A 117 6.72 3.32 -10.00
C LYS A 117 7.64 4.54 -10.08
N ALA A 118 7.90 5.21 -8.95
CA ALA A 118 8.85 6.31 -8.87
C ALA A 118 10.30 5.88 -9.15
N ILE A 119 10.72 4.70 -8.66
CA ILE A 119 12.02 4.08 -8.99
C ILE A 119 12.10 3.82 -10.49
N GLY A 120 11.08 3.18 -11.07
CA GLY A 120 11.01 2.85 -12.49
C GLY A 120 11.04 4.08 -13.39
N ALA A 121 10.47 5.20 -12.94
CA ALA A 121 10.48 6.47 -13.65
C ALA A 121 11.67 7.38 -13.33
N CYS A 122 12.62 6.90 -12.52
CA CYS A 122 13.77 7.68 -12.05
C CYS A 122 13.41 9.02 -11.38
N GLU A 123 12.34 9.03 -10.59
CA GLU A 123 11.92 10.20 -9.79
C GLU A 123 12.57 10.25 -8.41
N ILE A 124 13.14 9.14 -7.94
CA ILE A 124 13.87 9.04 -6.66
C ILE A 124 15.20 8.29 -6.82
N TYR A 125 16.13 8.47 -5.87
CA TYR A 125 17.40 7.75 -5.82
C TYR A 125 17.39 6.56 -4.83
N PRO A 126 18.15 5.50 -5.12
CA PRO A 126 18.66 5.16 -6.44
C PRO A 126 17.52 4.71 -7.35
N CYS A 127 17.64 5.04 -8.65
CA CYS A 127 16.68 4.60 -9.66
C CYS A 127 17.23 3.47 -10.52
N GLY A 128 16.31 2.74 -11.16
CA GLY A 128 16.61 1.52 -11.91
C GLY A 128 16.42 0.26 -11.08
N SER A 129 16.08 -0.84 -11.75
CA SER A 129 15.95 -2.15 -11.12
C SER A 129 17.33 -2.71 -10.73
N TYR A 130 17.40 -3.40 -9.60
CA TYR A 130 18.60 -4.17 -9.24
C TYR A 130 18.77 -5.29 -10.28
N ARG A 131 19.76 -5.16 -11.18
CA ARG A 131 20.16 -6.20 -12.15
C ARG A 131 21.08 -7.24 -11.48
N GLY A 132 20.66 -7.79 -10.35
CA GLY A 132 21.37 -8.88 -9.69
C GLY A 132 20.46 -10.10 -9.54
N ALA A 133 20.83 -11.17 -10.24
CA ALA A 133 20.23 -12.51 -10.31
C ALA A 133 19.05 -12.69 -11.29
N LEU A 134 19.41 -12.92 -12.57
CA LEU A 134 19.17 -14.19 -13.28
C LEU A 134 20.29 -14.40 -14.31
#